data_AF-A0A1B9EVD6-F1
#
_entry.id   AF-A0A1B9EVD6-F1
#
_cell.length_a   1.000
_cell.length_b   1.000
_cell.length_c   1.000
_cell.angle_alpha   90.00
_cell.angle_beta   90.00
_cell.angle_gamma   90.00
#
_symmetry.space_group_name_H-M   'P 1'
#
loop_
_entity.id
_entity.type
_entity.pdbx_description
1 polymer ?
#
loop_
_entity_poly.entity_id
_entity_poly.type
_entity_poly.pdbx_seq_one_letter_code
_entity_poly.pdbx_strand_id
1 'polypeptide(L)'
;MTNSPDSAENEATRPTADLQWRRHLPTLASAAAGIHQASDDWDAVSDSFCDQDGWPIDEKGYADGKVKRDAEAWKHAEVFLDLGPEVLAGVREAASGDDYVEGAISDDLRWLRGIDTTLEHARQLRREWDEVVALIDGPLPGTREIYEERAQEHRNSEGWHYAHELGIQGPALIRAAEHLAHRADTEQAAQTERARVALARSSSGTREAPRTDPPVPRAPNPAPPGRSR
;
A
#
# COMPACT_ATOMS: atom_id res chain seq x y z
N MET A 1 33.71 35.22 -22.88
CA MET A 1 33.71 34.12 -21.89
C MET A 1 32.27 33.89 -21.47
N THR A 2 31.90 32.62 -21.54
CA THR A 2 30.58 32.01 -21.71
C THR A 2 29.61 32.15 -20.54
N ASN A 3 28.37 32.56 -20.85
CA ASN A 3 27.18 32.29 -20.05
C ASN A 3 26.84 30.79 -20.15
N SER A 4 26.61 30.11 -19.02
CA SER A 4 26.01 28.77 -18.99
C SER A 4 24.54 28.88 -18.57
N PRO A 5 23.59 28.43 -19.40
CA PRO A 5 22.24 28.13 -18.97
C PRO A 5 22.10 26.61 -18.86
N ASP A 6 22.27 26.08 -17.66
CA ASP A 6 22.02 24.66 -17.38
C ASP A 6 20.96 24.60 -16.27
N SER A 7 19.71 24.83 -16.64
CA SER A 7 18.57 24.84 -15.72
C SER A 7 17.30 24.26 -16.35
N ALA A 8 17.45 23.43 -17.39
CA ALA A 8 16.30 22.88 -18.12
C ALA A 8 16.23 21.34 -18.18
N GLU A 9 17.15 20.60 -17.54
CA GLU A 9 17.18 19.13 -17.67
C GLU A 9 16.80 18.34 -16.42
N ASN A 10 16.41 18.98 -15.30
CA ASN A 10 16.13 18.25 -14.06
C ASN A 10 14.64 18.07 -13.71
N GLU A 11 13.75 18.08 -14.70
CA GLU A 11 12.30 17.89 -14.49
C GLU A 11 11.68 16.77 -15.35
N ALA A 12 12.52 15.91 -15.95
CA ALA A 12 12.07 14.80 -16.79
C ALA A 12 12.64 13.47 -16.32
N THR A 13 12.33 13.07 -15.08
CA THR A 13 12.14 11.69 -14.62
C THR A 13 11.80 11.77 -13.13
N ARG A 14 10.53 12.02 -12.76
CA ARG A 14 10.06 11.42 -11.51
C ARG A 14 9.85 9.95 -11.84
N PRO A 15 10.66 9.02 -11.29
CA PRO A 15 10.31 7.62 -11.40
C PRO A 15 8.90 7.49 -10.84
N THR A 16 8.05 6.72 -11.50
CA THR A 16 6.91 6.07 -10.87
C THR A 16 7.28 5.74 -9.43
N ALA A 17 6.67 6.42 -8.45
CA ALA A 17 6.85 6.06 -7.05
C ALA A 17 6.61 4.56 -6.98
N ASP A 18 7.66 3.85 -6.63
CA ASP A 18 7.80 2.45 -6.98
C ASP A 18 6.69 1.68 -6.29
N LEU A 19 5.72 1.19 -7.07
CA LEU A 19 4.57 0.46 -6.56
C LEU A 19 4.99 -0.95 -6.06
N GLN A 20 6.25 -1.13 -5.64
CA GLN A 20 6.80 -2.33 -5.02
C GLN A 20 5.90 -2.82 -3.88
N TRP A 21 5.30 -1.91 -3.13
CA TRP A 21 4.36 -2.25 -2.07
C TRP A 21 3.16 -3.09 -2.55
N ARG A 22 2.77 -2.98 -3.82
CA ARG A 22 1.65 -3.78 -4.40
C ARG A 22 1.90 -5.27 -4.34
N ARG A 23 3.17 -5.70 -4.38
CA ARG A 23 3.53 -7.12 -4.33
C ARG A 23 3.12 -7.77 -3.00
N HIS A 24 2.91 -6.97 -1.95
CA HIS A 24 2.54 -7.43 -0.61
C HIS A 24 1.03 -7.57 -0.41
N LEU A 25 0.20 -7.02 -1.30
CA LEU A 25 -1.26 -7.02 -1.13
C LEU A 25 -1.86 -8.43 -1.02
N PRO A 26 -1.51 -9.42 -1.87
CA PRO A 26 -2.06 -10.76 -1.73
C PRO A 26 -1.70 -11.42 -0.40
N THR A 27 -0.48 -11.16 0.09
CA THR A 27 0.01 -11.71 1.36
C THR A 27 -0.71 -11.06 2.55
N LEU A 28 -0.91 -9.73 2.53
CA LEU A 28 -1.69 -9.04 3.55
C LEU A 28 -3.17 -9.45 3.53
N ALA A 29 -3.75 -9.68 2.34
CA ALA A 29 -5.12 -10.18 2.21
C ALA A 29 -5.30 -11.57 2.82
N SER A 30 -4.35 -12.47 2.55
CA SER A 30 -4.32 -13.79 3.18
C SER A 30 -4.18 -13.68 4.70
N ALA A 31 -3.31 -12.79 5.19
CA ALA A 31 -3.15 -12.55 6.62
C ALA A 31 -4.43 -12.02 7.28
N ALA A 32 -5.10 -11.02 6.67
CA ALA A 32 -6.36 -10.51 7.18
C ALA A 32 -7.41 -11.63 7.28
N ALA A 33 -7.57 -12.41 6.22
CA ALA A 33 -8.48 -13.55 6.21
C ALA A 33 -8.15 -14.59 7.29
N GLY A 34 -6.86 -14.86 7.53
CA GLY A 34 -6.42 -15.77 8.58
C GLY A 34 -6.75 -15.30 10.00
N ILE A 35 -6.68 -13.99 10.28
CA ILE A 35 -7.11 -13.40 11.56
C ILE A 35 -8.62 -13.61 11.77
N HIS A 36 -9.43 -13.33 10.73
CA HIS A 36 -10.88 -13.57 10.77
C HIS A 36 -11.18 -15.05 10.96
N GLN A 37 -10.52 -15.93 10.22
CA GLN A 37 -10.72 -17.38 10.35
C GLN A 37 -10.39 -17.88 11.76
N ALA A 38 -9.32 -17.40 12.39
CA ALA A 38 -9.01 -17.76 13.77
C ALA A 38 -10.13 -17.35 14.73
N SER A 39 -10.73 -16.17 14.51
CA SER A 39 -11.87 -15.67 15.28
C SER A 39 -13.12 -16.54 15.05
N ASP A 40 -13.47 -16.77 13.79
CA ASP A 40 -14.64 -17.55 13.37
C ASP A 40 -14.56 -19.01 13.86
N ASP A 41 -13.38 -19.62 13.77
CA ASP A 41 -13.13 -20.99 14.25
C ASP A 41 -13.36 -21.10 15.76
N TRP A 42 -12.97 -20.07 16.52
CA TRP A 42 -13.19 -20.01 17.95
C TRP A 42 -14.67 -19.76 18.29
N ASP A 43 -15.29 -18.78 17.65
CA ASP A 43 -16.69 -18.42 17.88
C ASP A 43 -17.62 -19.62 17.58
N ALA A 44 -17.30 -20.41 16.55
CA ALA A 44 -18.04 -21.62 16.20
C ALA A 44 -18.08 -22.70 17.30
N VAL A 45 -17.10 -22.73 18.21
CA VAL A 45 -16.98 -23.77 19.25
C VAL A 45 -17.05 -23.24 20.67
N SER A 46 -16.85 -21.94 20.89
CA SER A 46 -16.71 -21.35 22.23
C SER A 46 -17.91 -21.62 23.14
N ASP A 47 -19.13 -21.48 22.61
CA ASP A 47 -20.38 -21.72 23.35
C ASP A 47 -20.54 -23.19 23.79
N SER A 48 -19.91 -24.15 23.09
CA SER A 48 -19.99 -25.56 23.46
C SER A 48 -19.26 -25.89 24.77
N PHE A 49 -18.38 -25.01 25.21
CA PHE A 49 -17.68 -25.10 26.48
C PHE A 49 -18.42 -24.38 27.61
N CYS A 50 -19.54 -23.71 27.33
CA CYS A 50 -20.28 -22.89 28.29
C CYS A 50 -21.66 -23.47 28.64
N ASP A 51 -22.18 -23.07 29.79
CA ASP A 51 -23.59 -23.28 30.15
C ASP A 51 -24.52 -22.24 29.50
N GLN A 52 -25.81 -22.31 29.84
CA GLN A 52 -26.85 -21.43 29.30
C GLN A 52 -26.68 -19.96 29.70
N ASP A 53 -25.91 -19.69 30.77
CA ASP A 53 -25.60 -18.36 31.26
C ASP A 53 -24.27 -17.84 30.69
N GLY A 54 -23.60 -18.64 29.85
CA GLY A 54 -22.32 -18.31 29.21
C GLY A 54 -21.09 -18.58 30.10
N TRP A 55 -21.24 -19.29 31.22
CA TRP A 55 -20.13 -19.65 32.08
C TRP A 55 -19.45 -20.93 31.59
N PRO A 56 -18.10 -20.98 31.50
CA PRO A 56 -17.41 -22.19 31.08
C PRO A 56 -17.69 -23.38 32.02
N ILE A 57 -18.27 -24.45 31.46
CA ILE A 57 -18.42 -25.77 32.12
C ILE A 57 -17.19 -26.65 31.92
N ASP A 58 -16.42 -26.40 30.86
CA ASP A 58 -15.08 -26.93 30.63
C ASP A 58 -14.08 -25.77 30.55
N GLU A 59 -13.63 -25.33 31.72
CA GLU A 59 -12.68 -24.21 31.84
C GLU A 59 -11.37 -24.48 31.09
N LYS A 60 -10.91 -25.73 31.09
CA LYS A 60 -9.66 -26.10 30.43
C LYS A 60 -9.82 -26.07 28.92
N GLY A 61 -10.85 -26.71 28.38
CA GLY A 61 -11.13 -26.68 26.95
C GLY A 61 -11.36 -25.25 26.43
N TYR A 62 -12.05 -24.42 27.22
CA TYR A 62 -12.22 -23.01 26.89
C TYR A 62 -10.90 -22.23 26.87
N ALA A 63 -10.04 -22.44 27.88
CA ALA A 63 -8.73 -21.79 27.95
C ALA A 63 -7.80 -22.24 26.82
N ASP A 64 -7.69 -23.54 26.57
CA ASP A 64 -6.87 -24.13 25.51
C ASP A 64 -7.34 -23.64 24.12
N GLY A 65 -8.66 -23.49 23.93
CA GLY A 65 -9.24 -22.93 22.71
C GLY A 65 -8.85 -21.48 22.46
N LYS A 66 -8.87 -20.63 23.49
CA LYS A 66 -8.37 -19.24 23.38
C LYS A 66 -6.88 -19.19 23.06
N VAL A 67 -6.07 -20.03 23.70
CA VAL A 67 -4.62 -20.12 23.41
C VAL A 67 -4.39 -20.44 21.94
N LYS A 68 -5.15 -21.39 21.37
CA LYS A 68 -5.07 -21.73 19.96
C LYS A 68 -5.50 -20.57 19.06
N ARG A 69 -6.64 -19.93 19.34
CA ARG A 69 -7.12 -18.76 18.59
C ARG A 69 -6.07 -17.65 18.56
N ASP A 70 -5.57 -17.29 19.72
CA ASP A 70 -4.62 -16.20 19.90
C ASP A 70 -3.31 -16.49 19.15
N ALA A 71 -2.84 -17.74 19.21
CA ALA A 71 -1.66 -18.17 18.46
C ALA A 71 -1.86 -18.10 16.94
N GLU A 72 -2.99 -18.57 16.41
CA GLU A 72 -3.26 -18.51 14.96
C GLU A 72 -3.42 -17.06 14.48
N ALA A 73 -4.18 -16.23 15.22
CA ALA A 73 -4.34 -14.82 14.90
C ALA A 73 -3.01 -14.06 14.91
N TRP A 74 -2.15 -14.33 15.91
CA TRP A 74 -0.86 -13.65 16.02
C TRP A 74 0.10 -13.97 14.86
N LYS A 75 0.13 -15.22 14.36
CA LYS A 75 0.93 -15.57 13.17
C LYS A 75 0.61 -14.67 11.98
N HIS A 76 -0.67 -14.33 11.81
CA HIS A 76 -1.12 -13.46 10.74
C HIS A 76 -0.87 -11.97 11.05
N ALA A 77 -0.95 -11.57 12.32
CA ALA A 77 -0.56 -10.22 12.74
C ALA A 77 0.94 -9.94 12.45
N GLU A 78 1.83 -10.92 12.64
CA GLU A 78 3.26 -10.78 12.33
C GLU A 78 3.50 -10.42 10.85
N VAL A 79 2.69 -10.93 9.93
CA VAL A 79 2.74 -10.55 8.50
C VAL A 79 2.41 -9.08 8.30
N PHE A 80 1.43 -8.54 9.02
CA PHE A 80 1.13 -7.10 9.01
C PHE A 80 2.26 -6.27 9.61
N LEU A 81 2.94 -6.78 10.64
CA LEU A 81 4.06 -6.07 11.25
C LEU A 81 5.23 -5.90 10.27
N ASP A 82 5.45 -6.90 9.43
CA ASP A 82 6.55 -6.92 8.47
C ASP A 82 6.24 -6.19 7.16
N LEU A 83 5.01 -6.33 6.64
CA LEU A 83 4.65 -5.81 5.31
C LEU A 83 3.71 -4.59 5.34
N GLY A 84 2.95 -4.43 6.42
CA GLY A 84 1.95 -3.38 6.57
C GLY A 84 2.49 -1.95 6.45
N PRO A 85 3.65 -1.59 7.03
CA PRO A 85 4.21 -0.24 6.92
C PRO A 85 4.50 0.19 5.50
N GLU A 86 5.08 -0.69 4.70
CA GLU A 86 5.45 -0.39 3.31
C GLU A 86 4.20 -0.10 2.49
N VAL A 87 3.16 -0.94 2.66
CA VAL A 87 1.86 -0.73 2.00
C VAL A 87 1.16 0.53 2.48
N LEU A 88 1.15 0.79 3.79
CA LEU A 88 0.56 1.99 4.36
C LEU A 88 1.24 3.27 3.89
N ALA A 89 2.58 3.26 3.82
CA ALA A 89 3.35 4.37 3.25
C ALA A 89 3.01 4.57 1.76
N GLY A 90 2.99 3.49 0.98
CA GLY A 90 2.61 3.54 -0.43
C GLY A 90 1.20 4.08 -0.69
N VAL A 91 0.22 3.68 0.14
CA VAL A 91 -1.14 4.22 0.10
C VAL A 91 -1.15 5.72 0.39
N ARG A 92 -0.40 6.17 1.39
CA ARG A 92 -0.32 7.60 1.75
C ARG A 92 0.34 8.44 0.67
N GLU A 93 1.36 7.91 0.01
CA GLU A 93 2.03 8.59 -1.10
C GLU A 93 1.16 8.65 -2.36
N ALA A 94 0.38 7.60 -2.64
CA ALA A 94 -0.47 7.52 -3.84
C ALA A 94 -1.84 8.21 -3.67
N ALA A 95 -2.31 8.38 -2.43
CA ALA A 95 -3.57 9.07 -2.15
C ALA A 95 -3.43 10.58 -2.30
N SER A 96 -4.45 11.19 -2.91
CA SER A 96 -4.63 12.63 -3.03
C SER A 96 -5.53 13.17 -1.93
N GLY A 97 -5.57 14.49 -1.73
CA GLY A 97 -6.46 15.11 -0.74
C GLY A 97 -7.95 14.78 -0.95
N ASP A 98 -8.38 14.70 -2.20
CA ASP A 98 -9.77 14.41 -2.56
C ASP A 98 -10.18 13.01 -2.08
N ASP A 99 -9.27 12.03 -2.16
CA ASP A 99 -9.52 10.65 -1.72
C ASP A 99 -9.92 10.55 -0.24
N TYR A 100 -9.46 11.49 0.60
CA TYR A 100 -9.80 11.53 2.03
C TYR A 100 -11.14 12.23 2.33
N VAL A 101 -11.66 13.02 1.39
CA VAL A 101 -12.88 13.82 1.57
C VAL A 101 -14.09 13.04 1.04
N GLU A 102 -14.01 12.59 -0.21
CA GLU A 102 -15.07 11.87 -0.90
C GLU A 102 -14.49 10.94 -1.96
N GLY A 103 -15.16 9.83 -2.23
CA GLY A 103 -14.78 8.94 -3.34
C GLY A 103 -14.85 7.47 -2.96
N ALA A 104 -14.35 6.63 -3.86
CA ALA A 104 -14.48 5.18 -3.75
C ALA A 104 -13.74 4.57 -2.54
N ILE A 105 -12.75 5.27 -1.99
CA ILE A 105 -11.89 4.78 -0.89
C ILE A 105 -11.95 5.66 0.37
N SER A 106 -12.82 6.67 0.43
CA SER A 106 -12.83 7.62 1.55
C SER A 106 -13.17 6.95 2.89
N ASP A 107 -14.08 5.97 2.86
CA ASP A 107 -14.44 5.20 4.05
C ASP A 107 -13.31 4.25 4.45
N ASP A 108 -12.67 3.58 3.50
CA ASP A 108 -11.51 2.72 3.76
C ASP A 108 -10.36 3.53 4.39
N LEU A 109 -10.03 4.70 3.84
CA LEU A 109 -9.01 5.60 4.41
C LEU A 109 -9.39 6.11 5.81
N ARG A 110 -10.68 6.24 6.12
CA ARG A 110 -11.15 6.58 7.48
C ARG A 110 -10.92 5.42 8.45
N TRP A 111 -11.16 4.19 8.03
CA TRP A 111 -10.89 2.99 8.83
C TRP A 111 -9.40 2.81 9.13
N LEU A 112 -8.51 3.35 8.30
CA LEU A 112 -7.06 3.35 8.55
C LEU A 112 -6.62 4.34 9.64
N ARG A 113 -7.51 5.17 10.18
CA ARG A 113 -7.16 6.02 11.32
C ARG A 113 -6.81 5.14 12.52
N GLY A 114 -5.60 5.31 13.03
CA GLY A 114 -5.09 4.55 14.18
C GLY A 114 -4.31 3.29 13.82
N ILE A 115 -4.23 2.90 12.53
CA ILE A 115 -3.45 1.71 12.13
C ILE A 115 -1.96 1.83 12.47
N ASP A 116 -1.36 3.04 12.45
CA ASP A 116 0.02 3.22 12.91
C ASP A 116 0.19 2.87 14.38
N THR A 117 -0.78 3.28 15.21
CA THR A 117 -0.77 3.00 16.64
C THR A 117 -0.89 1.52 16.90
N THR A 118 -1.82 0.84 16.21
CA THR A 118 -1.97 -0.62 16.26
C THR A 118 -0.66 -1.32 15.87
N LEU A 119 -0.07 -0.94 14.74
CA LEU A 119 1.17 -1.53 14.24
C LEU A 119 2.35 -1.26 15.18
N GLU A 120 2.46 -0.05 15.74
CA GLU A 120 3.56 0.29 16.65
C GLU A 120 3.44 -0.48 17.97
N HIS A 121 2.27 -0.53 18.58
CA HIS A 121 2.07 -1.29 19.81
C HIS A 121 2.27 -2.79 19.61
N ALA A 122 1.82 -3.35 18.49
CA ALA A 122 2.07 -4.75 18.17
C ALA A 122 3.56 -5.04 17.90
N ARG A 123 4.31 -4.12 17.27
CA ARG A 123 5.77 -4.25 17.14
C ARG A 123 6.47 -4.13 18.48
N GLN A 124 6.04 -3.22 19.34
CA GLN A 124 6.57 -3.08 20.69
C GLN A 124 6.39 -4.38 21.46
N LEU A 125 5.19 -4.96 21.43
CA LEU A 125 4.91 -6.26 22.04
C LEU A 125 5.82 -7.36 21.47
N ARG A 126 6.00 -7.44 20.15
CA ARG A 126 6.91 -8.42 19.54
C ARG A 126 8.34 -8.27 20.07
N ARG A 127 8.87 -7.04 20.10
CA ARG A 127 10.23 -6.75 20.59
C ARG A 127 10.39 -7.12 22.07
N GLU A 128 9.45 -6.73 22.92
CA GLU A 128 9.49 -7.03 24.35
C GLU A 128 9.52 -8.53 24.60
N TRP A 129 8.73 -9.30 23.85
CA TRP A 129 8.70 -10.75 24.00
C TRP A 129 9.91 -11.45 23.36
N ASP A 130 10.49 -10.91 22.29
CA ASP A 130 11.77 -11.38 21.75
C ASP A 130 12.89 -11.23 22.80
N GLU A 131 12.90 -10.11 23.54
CA GLU A 131 13.82 -9.87 24.66
C GLU A 131 13.57 -10.85 25.81
N VAL A 132 12.31 -11.11 26.18
CA VAL A 132 11.96 -12.10 27.20
C VAL A 132 12.47 -13.49 26.80
N VAL A 133 12.19 -13.94 25.58
CA VAL A 133 12.64 -15.25 25.07
C VAL A 133 14.16 -15.36 25.06
N ALA A 134 14.88 -14.29 24.70
CA ALA A 134 16.34 -14.27 24.73
C ALA A 134 16.94 -14.44 26.13
N LEU A 135 16.19 -14.10 27.19
CA LEU A 135 16.60 -14.23 28.58
C LEU A 135 16.22 -15.58 29.23
N ILE A 136 15.49 -16.45 28.52
CA ILE A 136 15.10 -17.76 29.05
C ILE A 136 16.31 -18.69 29.08
N ASP A 137 16.90 -18.85 30.26
CA ASP A 137 17.84 -19.92 30.58
C ASP A 137 17.08 -21.11 31.20
N GLY A 138 17.18 -22.28 30.55
CA GLY A 138 16.59 -23.52 31.06
C GLY A 138 17.50 -24.18 32.10
N PRO A 139 17.12 -24.28 33.39
CA PRO A 139 17.97 -24.89 34.42
C PRO A 139 18.16 -26.40 34.23
N LEU A 140 17.33 -27.05 33.40
CA LEU A 140 17.39 -28.48 33.08
C LEU A 140 17.14 -28.71 31.57
N PRO A 141 17.70 -29.78 30.98
CA PRO A 141 17.39 -30.16 29.60
C PRO A 141 15.87 -30.34 29.41
N GLY A 142 15.30 -29.72 28.38
CA GLY A 142 13.85 -29.80 28.08
C GLY A 142 12.96 -28.80 28.84
N THR A 143 13.51 -28.00 29.77
CA THR A 143 12.70 -26.99 30.48
C THR A 143 12.62 -25.66 29.74
N ARG A 144 13.60 -25.37 28.90
CA ARG A 144 13.64 -24.15 28.10
C ARG A 144 12.43 -24.05 27.16
N GLU A 145 12.12 -25.13 26.47
CA GLU A 145 11.04 -25.23 25.50
C GLU A 145 9.67 -24.96 26.16
N ILE A 146 9.47 -25.45 27.39
CA ILE A 146 8.24 -25.22 28.17
C ILE A 146 8.09 -23.74 28.54
N TYR A 147 9.18 -23.09 28.94
CA TYR A 147 9.15 -21.66 29.26
C TYR A 147 8.96 -20.80 28.02
N GLU A 148 9.55 -21.18 26.89
CA GLU A 148 9.36 -20.51 25.60
C GLU A 148 7.91 -20.64 25.10
N GLU A 149 7.31 -21.84 25.17
CA GLU A 149 5.91 -22.06 24.81
C GLU A 149 4.98 -21.19 25.66
N ARG A 150 5.17 -21.20 27.00
CA ARG A 150 4.36 -20.38 27.90
C ARG A 150 4.55 -18.88 27.69
N ALA A 151 5.76 -18.44 27.37
CA ALA A 151 6.02 -17.04 27.01
C ALA A 151 5.27 -16.66 25.72
N GLN A 152 5.26 -17.54 24.72
CA GLN A 152 4.50 -17.32 23.48
C GLN A 152 2.99 -17.27 23.74
N GLU A 153 2.44 -18.13 24.60
CA GLU A 153 1.03 -18.08 24.99
C GLU A 153 0.65 -16.72 25.60
N HIS A 154 1.48 -16.21 26.52
CA HIS A 154 1.26 -14.89 27.12
C HIS A 154 1.33 -13.76 26.10
N ARG A 155 2.35 -13.74 25.25
CA ARG A 155 2.47 -12.79 24.14
C ARG A 155 1.24 -12.81 23.25
N ASN A 156 0.81 -14.00 22.82
CA ASN A 156 -0.31 -14.13 21.89
C ASN A 156 -1.61 -13.65 22.53
N SER A 157 -1.80 -13.91 23.83
CA SER A 157 -2.97 -13.42 24.57
C SER A 157 -2.99 -11.90 24.69
N GLU A 158 -1.86 -11.25 24.97
CA GLU A 158 -1.72 -9.79 24.95
C GLU A 158 -1.87 -9.23 23.52
N GLY A 159 -1.34 -9.96 22.55
CA GLY A 159 -1.32 -9.61 21.13
C GLY A 159 -2.66 -9.78 20.43
N TRP A 160 -3.58 -10.55 21.00
CA TRP A 160 -4.91 -10.80 20.45
C TRP A 160 -5.64 -9.50 20.12
N HIS A 161 -5.61 -8.51 21.01
CA HIS A 161 -6.25 -7.22 20.76
C HIS A 161 -5.73 -6.56 19.48
N TYR A 162 -4.41 -6.53 19.28
CA TYR A 162 -3.82 -5.93 18.09
C TYR A 162 -4.06 -6.76 16.84
N ALA A 163 -4.03 -8.09 16.94
CA ALA A 163 -4.40 -8.97 15.83
C ALA A 163 -5.84 -8.69 15.39
N HIS A 164 -6.79 -8.58 16.33
CA HIS A 164 -8.19 -8.27 16.03
C HIS A 164 -8.34 -6.90 15.34
N GLU A 165 -7.70 -5.85 15.84
CA GLU A 165 -7.71 -4.52 15.20
C GLU A 165 -7.13 -4.56 13.79
N LEU A 166 -6.04 -5.30 13.56
CA LEU A 166 -5.46 -5.51 12.23
C LEU A 166 -6.40 -6.32 11.32
N GLY A 167 -7.18 -7.26 11.87
CA GLY A 167 -8.24 -7.96 11.16
C GLY A 167 -9.32 -7.00 10.65
N ILE A 168 -9.67 -5.97 11.42
CA ILE A 168 -10.66 -4.95 11.03
C ILE A 168 -10.06 -3.96 10.02
N GLN A 169 -8.87 -3.43 10.30
CA GLN A 169 -8.24 -2.36 9.51
C GLN A 169 -7.58 -2.88 8.22
N GLY A 170 -7.07 -4.11 8.24
CA GLY A 170 -6.32 -4.73 7.14
C GLY A 170 -7.11 -4.79 5.82
N PRO A 171 -8.35 -5.28 5.79
CA PRO A 171 -9.18 -5.28 4.59
C PRO A 171 -9.38 -3.87 3.99
N ALA A 172 -9.52 -2.84 4.83
CA ALA A 172 -9.61 -1.46 4.36
C ALA A 172 -8.29 -1.00 3.73
N LEU A 173 -7.14 -1.37 4.31
CA LEU A 173 -5.83 -1.05 3.76
C LEU A 173 -5.67 -1.66 2.36
N ILE A 174 -6.03 -2.93 2.22
CA ILE A 174 -5.92 -3.66 0.95
C ILE A 174 -6.81 -3.06 -0.11
N ARG A 175 -8.10 -2.79 0.18
CA ARG A 175 -9.03 -2.18 -0.80
C ARG A 175 -8.56 -0.79 -1.26
N ALA A 176 -8.13 0.05 -0.33
CA ALA A 176 -7.59 1.36 -0.66
C ALA A 176 -6.35 1.23 -1.55
N ALA A 177 -5.44 0.33 -1.20
CA ALA A 177 -4.21 0.07 -1.93
C ALA A 177 -4.47 -0.48 -3.35
N GLU A 178 -5.39 -1.43 -3.51
CA GLU A 178 -5.81 -1.98 -4.80
C GLU A 178 -6.44 -0.93 -5.71
N HIS A 179 -7.28 -0.06 -5.14
CA HIS A 179 -7.88 1.03 -5.89
C HIS A 179 -6.84 2.02 -6.41
N LEU A 180 -5.91 2.46 -5.54
CA LEU A 180 -4.84 3.39 -5.90
C LEU A 180 -3.89 2.79 -6.94
N ALA A 181 -3.57 1.51 -6.78
CA ALA A 181 -2.82 0.72 -7.74
C ALA A 181 -3.48 0.70 -9.13
N HIS A 182 -4.78 0.42 -9.18
CA HIS A 182 -5.53 0.37 -10.43
C HIS A 182 -5.64 1.74 -11.11
N ARG A 183 -5.82 2.81 -10.31
CA ARG A 183 -5.82 4.19 -10.80
C ARG A 183 -4.48 4.52 -11.47
N ALA A 184 -3.36 4.21 -10.82
CA ALA A 184 -2.02 4.45 -11.36
C ALA A 184 -1.79 3.71 -12.69
N ASP A 185 -2.21 2.45 -12.81
CA ASP A 185 -2.10 1.68 -14.06
C ASP A 185 -2.89 2.33 -15.21
N THR A 186 -4.10 2.82 -14.90
CA THR A 186 -4.99 3.45 -15.87
C THR A 186 -4.40 4.78 -16.37
N GLU A 187 -3.85 5.59 -15.46
CA GLU A 187 -3.18 6.85 -15.79
C GLU A 187 -1.94 6.62 -16.65
N GLN A 188 -1.11 5.63 -16.30
CA GLN A 188 0.08 5.26 -17.06
C GLN A 188 -0.25 4.77 -18.47
N ALA A 189 -1.30 3.94 -18.62
CA ALA A 189 -1.78 3.49 -19.91
C ALA A 189 -2.26 4.66 -20.78
N ALA A 190 -3.03 5.58 -20.20
CA ALA A 190 -3.50 6.78 -20.89
C ALA A 190 -2.35 7.70 -21.30
N GLN A 191 -1.34 7.89 -20.45
CA GLN A 191 -0.16 8.70 -20.76
C GLN A 191 0.66 8.08 -21.89
N THR A 192 0.85 6.75 -21.86
CA THR A 192 1.55 6.01 -22.91
C THR A 192 0.84 6.16 -24.26
N GLU A 193 -0.48 6.08 -24.28
CA GLU A 193 -1.27 6.26 -25.50
C GLU A 193 -1.19 7.70 -26.03
N ARG A 194 -1.30 8.71 -25.15
CA ARG A 194 -1.12 10.11 -25.55
C ARG A 194 0.27 10.35 -26.15
N ALA A 195 1.32 9.77 -25.57
CA ALA A 195 2.68 9.87 -26.09
C ALA A 195 2.82 9.20 -27.46
N ARG A 196 2.22 8.01 -27.66
CA ARG A 196 2.19 7.33 -28.96
C ARG A 196 1.48 8.14 -30.03
N VAL A 197 0.30 8.68 -29.72
CA VAL A 197 -0.47 9.52 -30.64
C VAL A 197 0.28 10.80 -30.99
N ALA A 198 0.91 11.45 -30.00
CA ALA A 198 1.74 12.64 -30.24
C ALA A 198 2.92 12.31 -31.17
N LEU A 199 3.62 11.21 -30.94
CA LEU A 199 4.73 10.75 -31.78
C LEU A 199 4.28 10.46 -33.22
N ALA A 200 3.13 9.81 -33.40
CA ALA A 200 2.56 9.54 -34.73
C ALA A 200 2.18 10.81 -35.50
N ARG A 201 1.72 11.86 -34.80
CA ARG A 201 1.45 13.17 -35.40
C ARG A 201 2.73 13.88 -35.84
N SER A 202 3.78 13.83 -35.01
CA SER A 202 5.09 14.43 -35.33
C SER A 202 5.79 13.74 -36.51
N SER A 203 5.69 12.42 -36.63
CA SER A 203 6.26 11.69 -37.76
C SER A 203 5.50 11.95 -39.07
N SER A 204 4.17 12.11 -38.99
CA SER A 204 3.33 12.44 -40.15
C SER A 204 3.51 13.88 -40.64
N GLY A 205 3.74 14.83 -39.72
CA GLY A 205 4.01 16.24 -40.06
C GLY A 205 5.37 16.51 -40.70
N THR A 206 6.29 15.53 -40.69
CA THR A 206 7.63 15.67 -41.28
C THR A 206 7.66 15.28 -42.77
N ARG A 207 6.56 14.75 -43.35
CA ARG A 207 6.55 14.25 -44.74
C ARG A 207 5.95 15.20 -45.79
N GLU A 208 5.36 16.33 -45.42
CA GLU A 208 4.87 17.33 -46.39
C GLU A 208 5.10 18.75 -45.86
N ALA A 209 6.33 19.24 -45.98
CA ALA A 209 6.53 20.65 -46.22
C ALA A 209 6.51 20.83 -47.75
N PRO A 210 5.47 21.45 -48.35
CA PRO A 210 5.58 21.92 -49.71
C PRO A 210 6.75 22.91 -49.75
N ARG A 211 7.70 22.70 -50.67
CA ARG A 211 8.68 23.72 -51.00
C ARG A 211 7.90 24.95 -51.47
N THR A 212 7.78 25.95 -50.62
CA THR A 212 7.45 27.31 -51.05
C THR A 212 8.64 27.80 -51.88
N ASP A 213 8.47 27.78 -53.20
CA ASP A 213 9.38 28.46 -54.11
C ASP A 213 9.51 29.95 -53.72
N PRO A 214 10.71 30.53 -53.81
CA PRO A 214 10.93 31.92 -53.48
C PRO A 214 10.19 32.83 -54.49
N PRO A 215 9.64 33.98 -54.05
CA PRO A 215 8.93 34.89 -54.94
C PRO A 215 9.92 35.57 -55.90
N VAL A 216 9.62 35.48 -57.20
CA VAL A 216 10.33 36.17 -58.28
C VAL A 216 10.18 37.69 -58.10
N PRO A 217 11.27 38.49 -58.16
CA PRO A 217 11.17 39.94 -58.05
C PRO A 217 10.45 40.53 -59.27
N ARG A 218 9.48 41.41 -58.99
CA ARG A 218 8.65 42.12 -59.98
C ARG A 218 9.49 43.20 -60.67
N ALA A 219 9.53 43.20 -62.01
CA ALA A 219 10.19 44.23 -62.80
C ALA A 219 9.56 45.63 -62.59
N PRO A 220 10.35 46.71 -62.60
CA PRO A 220 9.82 48.07 -62.46
C PRO A 220 9.13 48.54 -63.76
N ASN A 221 7.99 49.19 -63.61
CA ASN A 221 7.22 49.81 -64.69
C ASN A 221 7.95 51.04 -65.28
N PRO A 222 7.76 51.34 -66.58
CA PRO A 222 8.37 52.50 -67.22
C PRO A 222 7.70 53.82 -66.80
N ALA A 223 8.50 54.88 -66.76
CA ALA A 223 8.10 56.23 -66.39
C ALA A 223 7.17 56.89 -67.44
N PRO A 224 6.21 57.74 -67.01
CA PRO A 224 5.34 58.47 -67.93
C PRO A 224 6.04 59.71 -68.52
N PRO A 225 5.67 60.15 -69.74
CA PRO A 225 6.24 61.35 -70.35
C PRO A 225 5.40 62.61 -70.06
N GLY A 226 6.07 63.76 -69.93
CA GLY A 226 5.49 65.11 -70.00
C GLY A 226 6.09 66.04 -68.95
N ARG A 227 6.37 67.33 -69.21
CA ARG A 227 6.07 68.21 -70.36
C ARG A 227 7.02 69.41 -70.27
N SER A 228 7.46 69.90 -71.42
CA SER A 228 8.28 71.11 -71.58
C SER A 228 7.56 72.38 -71.08
N ARG A 229 8.35 73.35 -70.61
CA ARG A 229 8.01 74.76 -70.57
C ARG A 229 9.16 75.58 -71.13
#